data_AF-A0A3C1U4V0-F1
#
_entry.id   AF-A0A3C1U4V0-F1
#
_cell.length_a   1.000
_cell.length_b   1.000
_cell.length_c   1.000
_cell.angle_alpha   90.00
_cell.angle_beta   90.00
_cell.angle_gamma   90.00
#
_symmetry.space_group_name_H-M   'P 1'
#
loop_
_entity.id
_entity.type
_entity.pdbx_description
1 polymer ?
#
loop_
_entity_poly.entity_id
_entity_poly.type
_entity_poly.pdbx_seq_one_letter_code
_entity_poly.pdbx_strand_id
1 'polypeptide(L)' 'IGVFAAVSAATAALIAGSPVAGLARLPDGDRKTLAVEHPGGATGCVLELDDAGNVARAGMLRTTRKLFDGVVF' A
#
# COMPACT_ATOMS: atom_id res chain seq x y z
N ILE A 1 -6.54 -0.15 -8.21
CA ILE A 1 -6.32 0.96 -7.23
C ILE A 1 -5.03 1.69 -7.57
N GLY A 2 -4.94 3.00 -7.33
CA GLY A 2 -3.67 3.74 -7.50
C GLY A 2 -2.61 3.32 -6.46
N VAL A 3 -1.33 3.49 -6.77
CA VAL A 3 -0.21 3.13 -5.88
C VAL A 3 -0.34 3.84 -4.53
N PHE A 4 -0.33 5.17 -4.52
CA PHE A 4 -0.40 5.91 -3.26
C PHE A 4 -1.76 5.79 -2.57
N ALA A 5 -2.84 5.58 -3.32
CA ALA A 5 -4.15 5.29 -2.71
C ALA A 5 -4.12 3.99 -1.89
N ALA A 6 -3.43 2.95 -2.39
CA ALA A 6 -3.26 1.71 -1.63
C ALA A 6 -2.37 1.91 -0.39
N VAL A 7 -1.27 2.67 -0.52
CA VAL A 7 -0.42 3.03 0.64
C VAL A 7 -1.20 3.80 1.69
N SER A 8 -2.02 4.78 1.28
CA SER A 8 -2.85 5.57 2.19
C SER A 8 -3.91 4.72 2.89
N ALA A 9 -4.59 3.83 2.16
CA ALA A 9 -5.58 2.92 2.76
C ALA A 9 -4.93 1.94 3.76
N ALA A 10 -3.78 1.37 3.40
CA ALA A 10 -3.01 0.49 4.27
C ALA A 10 -2.49 1.22 5.53
N THR A 11 -2.04 2.47 5.37
CA THR A 11 -1.60 3.31 6.49
C THR A 11 -2.77 3.66 7.40
N ALA A 12 -3.92 4.02 6.84
CA ALA A 12 -5.13 4.31 7.62
C ALA A 12 -5.58 3.11 8.46
N ALA A 13 -5.34 1.88 8.02
CA ALA A 13 -5.64 0.68 8.79
C ALA A 13 -4.85 0.58 10.11
N LEU A 14 -3.71 1.28 10.22
CA LEU A 14 -2.89 1.34 11.44
C LEU A 14 -3.33 2.46 12.40
N ILE A 15 -4.20 3.37 11.96
CA ILE A 15 -4.68 4.48 12.77
C ILE A 15 -5.90 4.02 13.56
N ALA A 16 -5.74 3.90 14.89
CA ALA A 16 -6.84 3.56 15.79
C ALA A 16 -8.03 4.52 15.60
N GLY A 17 -9.24 3.95 15.47
CA GLY A 17 -10.46 4.72 15.24
C GLY A 17 -10.70 5.16 13.79
N SER A 18 -9.81 4.84 12.86
CA SER A 18 -10.10 5.07 11.44
C SER A 18 -11.21 4.11 10.96
N PRO A 19 -11.99 4.49 9.93
CA PRO A 19 -13.04 3.64 9.39
C PRO A 19 -12.53 2.26 8.91
N VAL A 20 -11.26 2.17 8.52
CA VAL A 20 -10.67 0.93 7.98
C VAL A 20 -9.95 0.09 9.05
N ALA A 21 -9.62 0.65 10.22
CA ALA A 21 -8.90 -0.06 11.28
C ALA A 21 -9.68 -1.28 11.80
N GLY A 22 -11.00 -1.18 11.92
CA GLY A 22 -11.86 -2.31 12.33
C GLY A 22 -12.19 -3.32 11.22
N LEU A 23 -11.82 -3.01 9.98
CA LEU A 23 -12.10 -3.85 8.81
C LEU A 23 -10.87 -4.60 8.32
N ALA A 24 -9.68 -4.02 8.56
CA ALA A 24 -8.43 -4.58 8.11
C ALA A 24 -7.95 -5.74 8.99
N ARG A 25 -7.34 -6.74 8.36
CA ARG A 25 -6.58 -7.79 9.06
C ARG A 25 -5.10 -7.41 9.00
N LEU A 26 -4.56 -7.00 10.14
CA LEU A 26 -3.17 -6.55 10.25
C LEU A 26 -2.28 -7.73 10.65
N PRO A 27 -1.17 -7.99 9.93
CA PRO A 27 -0.16 -8.92 10.39
C PRO A 27 0.63 -8.33 11.57
N ASP A 28 1.19 -9.21 12.40
CA ASP A 28 2.06 -8.83 13.53
C ASP A 28 3.42 -8.29 13.07
N GLY A 29 4.16 -7.69 14.00
CA GLY A 29 5.51 -7.15 13.79
C GLY A 29 5.55 -5.81 13.05
N ASP A 30 6.75 -5.27 12.91
CA ASP A 30 6.98 -3.90 12.42
C ASP A 30 7.03 -3.82 10.90
N ARG A 31 7.20 -4.95 10.22
CA ARG A 31 7.09 -5.06 8.76
C ARG A 31 5.79 -5.76 8.39
N LYS A 32 4.85 -5.00 7.83
CA LYS A 32 3.50 -5.46 7.50
C LYS A 32 3.33 -5.57 6.00
N THR A 33 2.95 -6.76 5.51
CA THR A 33 2.54 -6.95 4.11
C THR A 33 1.03 -7.04 4.06
N LEU A 34 0.38 -6.00 3.52
CA LEU A 34 -1.06 -5.92 3.40
C LEU A 34 -1.50 -6.14 1.95
N ALA A 35 -2.45 -7.04 1.72
CA ALA A 35 -3.13 -7.16 0.45
C ALA A 35 -4.24 -6.10 0.38
N VAL A 36 -4.06 -5.08 -0.46
CA VAL A 36 -5.09 -4.07 -0.71
C VAL A 36 -5.95 -4.54 -1.87
N GLU A 37 -7.11 -5.10 -1.54
CA GLU A 37 -8.11 -5.58 -2.49
C GLU A 37 -8.73 -4.44 -3.29
N HIS A 38 -9.03 -4.70 -4.55
CA HIS A 38 -9.63 -3.76 -5.49
C HIS A 38 -10.38 -4.52 -6.60
N PRO A 39 -11.23 -3.88 -7.43
CA PRO A 39 -12.06 -4.60 -8.40
C PRO A 39 -11.32 -5.55 -9.34
N GLY A 40 -10.06 -5.27 -9.68
CA GLY A 40 -9.20 -6.15 -10.50
C GLY A 40 -8.33 -7.16 -9.74
N GLY A 41 -8.58 -7.47 -8.47
CA GLY A 41 -7.78 -8.39 -7.65
C GLY A 41 -7.22 -7.75 -6.38
N ALA A 42 -5.95 -7.98 -6.07
CA ALA A 42 -5.28 -7.37 -4.93
C ALA A 42 -3.87 -6.91 -5.28
N THR A 43 -3.40 -5.85 -4.63
CA THR A 43 -2.00 -5.47 -4.68
C THR A 43 -1.37 -5.51 -3.29
N GLY A 44 -0.20 -6.14 -3.17
CA GLY A 44 0.62 -6.08 -1.95
C GLY A 44 1.22 -4.70 -1.69
N CYS A 45 1.00 -4.19 -0.49
CA CYS A 45 1.65 -3.03 0.09
C CYS A 45 2.49 -3.46 1.28
N VAL A 46 3.77 -3.13 1.28
CA VAL A 46 4.67 -3.37 2.41
C VAL A 46 4.82 -2.07 3.17
N LEU A 47 4.51 -2.07 4.47
CA LEU A 47 4.76 -0.97 5.39
C LEU A 47 5.83 -1.41 6.40
N GLU A 48 6.76 -0.51 6.70
CA GLU A 48 7.72 -0.67 7.81
C GLU A 48 7.47 0.43 8.82
N LEU A 49 7.33 0.03 10.09
CA LEU A 49 7.07 0.93 11.21
C LEU A 49 8.38 1.29 11.94
N ASP A 50 8.41 2.49 12.51
CA ASP A 50 9.43 2.88 13.49
C ASP A 50 9.06 2.39 14.91
N ASP A 51 9.96 2.62 15.87
CA ASP A 51 9.77 2.22 17.28
C ASP A 51 8.56 2.89 17.94
N ALA A 52 8.05 3.99 17.37
CA ALA A 52 6.85 4.69 17.84
C ALA A 52 5.57 4.20 17.14
N GLY A 53 5.68 3.22 16.23
CA GLY A 53 4.57 2.65 15.48
C GLY A 53 4.13 3.48 14.27
N ASN A 54 4.88 4.52 13.89
CA ASN A 54 4.57 5.31 12.70
C ASN A 54 5.11 4.64 11.44
N VAL A 55 4.43 4.83 10.30
CA VAL A 55 4.93 4.34 9.01
C VAL A 55 6.19 5.11 8.61
N ALA A 56 7.34 4.46 8.73
CA ALA A 56 8.64 5.00 8.31
C ALA A 56 8.90 4.78 6.82
N ARG A 57 8.41 3.66 6.26
CA ARG A 57 8.59 3.31 4.84
C ARG A 57 7.39 2.60 4.27
N ALA A 58 7.16 2.77 2.97
CA ALA A 58 6.15 2.06 2.21
C ALA A 58 6.72 1.60 0.86
N GLY A 59 6.35 0.38 0.45
CA GLY A 59 6.81 -0.23 -0.79
C GLY A 59 5.70 -0.98 -1.51
N MET A 60 5.72 -0.92 -2.84
CA MET A 60 4.82 -1.68 -3.71
C MET A 60 5.57 -2.16 -4.94
N LEU A 61 5.35 -3.43 -5.32
CA LEU A 61 5.91 -3.97 -6.54
C LEU A 61 5.06 -3.54 -7.75
N ARG A 62 5.73 -3.02 -8.78
CA ARG A 62 5.13 -2.64 -10.06
C ARG A 62 6.00 -3.09 -11.23
N THR A 63 5.36 -3.25 -12.37
CA THR A 63 6.00 -3.59 -13.64
C THR A 63 5.96 -2.39 -14.57
N THR A 64 6.93 -2.28 -15.46
CA THR A 64 6.95 -1.27 -16.52
C THR A 64 7.23 -1.92 -17.87
N ARG A 65 6.79 -1.30 -18.96
CA ARG A 65 7.05 -1.72 -20.34
C ARG A 65 7.11 -0.49 -21.25
N LYS A 66 8.20 -0.32 -21.99
CA LYS A 66 8.27 0.70 -23.07
C LYS A 66 7.27 0.32 -24.16
N LEU A 67 6.29 1.19 -24.42
CA LEU A 67 5.25 0.94 -25.42
C LEU A 67 5.57 1.56 -26.78
N PHE A 68 6.23 2.73 -26.75
CA PHE A 68 6.54 3.50 -27.93
C PHE A 68 7.84 4.30 -27.72
N ASP A 69 8.53 4.58 -28.80
CA ASP A 69 9.74 5.41 -28.85
C ASP A 69 9.72 6.19 -30.17
N GLY A 70 9.58 7.51 -30.09
CA GLY A 70 9.34 8.39 -31.24
C GLY A 70 8.93 9.81 -30.83
N VAL A 71 8.40 10.59 -31.78
CA VAL A 71 8.07 12.02 -31.60
C VAL A 71 6.58 12.25 -31.82
N VAL A 72 5.94 13.04 -30.95
CA VAL A 72 4.53 13.48 -31.08
C VAL A 72 4.51 14.91 -31.65
N PHE A 73 3.61 15.20 -32.60
CA PHE A 73 3.40 16.51 -33.23
C PHE A 73 2.01 17.06 -32.91
#